data_AF-A0A7C8IQ63-F1
#
_entry.id   AF-A0A7C8IQ63-F1
#
_cell.length_a   1.000
_cell.length_b   1.000
_cell.length_c   1.000
_cell.angle_alpha   90.00
_cell.angle_beta   90.00
_cell.angle_gamma   90.00
#
_symmetry.space_group_name_H-M   'P 1'
#
loop_
_entity.id
_entity.type
_entity.pdbx_description
1 polymer ?
#
loop_
_entity_poly.entity_id
_entity_poly.type
_entity_poly.pdbx_seq_one_letter_code
_entity_poly.pdbx_strand_id
1 'polypeptide(L)'
;MADPSIAKPDESKNAQLGCFEDPEKGVNGSIVIEDGSVPSRRLRGMALKSLLASGVELRGVLPIPIEERTSTDYTSYFSIWACMNINILPITFGMLGPTYGLSLRDSAIVIVFFCLLTAAIPAYLGTLGSKTGLRQMIQARFSFGRYIVSVPVILNLATLTGFCVITCVVGGQCLSAISEGSLSPVVGIVVISVLSLLISFCGYGVLHTYERFAWIPALIAIIIAAGSGGSHLSQQVPTSPATPRGIFSLGMAIASYMIPFSGLASDFTTYLNPKFPTWRLFLYGFVGLITPNILLMTLGAAIGGAIGNVPAWEQGYERNSVGGVLAAMLLPTGGFGKFVVVLLSLSLLGNNAATMYSVTLNFQVLVPQLVRVPRYVFSIVITAILIPVSIKAAAEFLFSLQNFISLIAYWSAAFVAILLTEHVVFRKRRFDSYDHDAWNVASQLPWGAAALTASVLSFGLVIPSADQAWFTGPIAKTTGDIGFELAFVTTMVLYLPLRAVEKRICKR
;
A
#
# COMPACT_ATOMS: atom_id res chain seq x y z
N MET A 1 41.42 39.75 -59.45
CA MET A 1 42.03 38.39 -59.42
C MET A 1 42.08 37.94 -57.98
N ALA A 2 41.74 36.67 -57.74
CA ALA A 2 41.23 36.10 -56.49
C ALA A 2 42.27 35.83 -55.38
N ASP A 3 41.76 35.86 -54.14
CA ASP A 3 41.99 35.05 -52.91
C ASP A 3 43.42 34.68 -52.44
N PRO A 4 43.74 34.83 -51.14
CA PRO A 4 43.41 33.76 -50.16
C PRO A 4 43.01 34.26 -48.75
N SER A 5 41.98 33.68 -48.13
CA SER A 5 42.08 33.06 -46.78
C SER A 5 40.76 32.47 -46.25
N ILE A 6 40.71 31.13 -46.28
CA ILE A 6 40.16 30.20 -45.29
C ILE A 6 39.06 30.75 -44.35
N ALA A 7 37.81 30.50 -44.74
CA ALA A 7 36.64 30.62 -43.88
C ALA A 7 36.52 29.40 -42.93
N LYS A 8 36.29 29.66 -41.64
CA LYS A 8 35.75 28.69 -40.68
C LYS A 8 34.23 28.55 -40.93
N PRO A 9 33.64 27.34 -40.91
CA PRO A 9 32.19 27.20 -40.83
C PRO A 9 31.71 27.05 -39.37
N ASP A 10 30.58 27.69 -39.11
CA ASP A 10 29.80 27.76 -37.87
C ASP A 10 29.47 26.40 -37.22
N GLU A 11 29.59 26.38 -35.88
CA GLU A 11 28.96 25.40 -35.00
C GLU A 11 27.47 25.72 -34.83
N SER A 12 26.60 25.07 -35.60
CA SER A 12 25.22 24.84 -35.17
C SER A 12 24.68 23.52 -35.71
N LYS A 13 24.78 22.46 -34.91
CA LYS A 13 23.95 21.25 -35.08
C LYS A 13 23.32 20.90 -33.74
N ASN A 14 22.25 21.61 -33.40
CA ASN A 14 21.27 21.12 -32.43
C ASN A 14 20.62 19.87 -33.00
N ALA A 15 20.97 18.70 -32.47
CA ALA A 15 20.24 17.46 -32.73
C ALA A 15 18.94 17.49 -31.91
N GLN A 16 17.83 17.86 -32.54
CA GLN A 16 16.50 17.62 -31.98
C GLN A 16 16.30 16.10 -31.82
N LEU A 17 16.25 15.62 -30.57
CA LEU A 17 15.85 14.25 -30.26
C LEU A 17 14.32 14.17 -30.17
N GLY A 18 13.77 13.11 -30.76
CA GLY A 18 12.35 12.90 -31.02
C GLY A 18 11.43 12.99 -29.80
N CYS A 19 10.20 13.39 -30.09
CA CYS A 19 9.07 13.44 -29.17
C CYS A 19 8.67 12.03 -28.73
N PHE A 20 8.40 11.85 -27.44
CA PHE A 20 7.87 10.60 -26.89
C PHE A 20 6.70 10.94 -25.95
N GLU A 21 5.55 10.30 -26.19
CA GLU A 21 4.36 10.40 -25.35
C GLU A 21 4.54 9.53 -24.10
N ASP A 22 4.72 10.18 -22.96
CA ASP A 22 4.55 9.56 -21.65
C ASP A 22 3.05 9.62 -21.32
N PRO A 23 2.35 8.49 -21.11
CA PRO A 23 0.89 8.46 -20.92
C PRO A 23 0.40 9.29 -19.71
N GLU A 24 1.29 9.71 -18.81
CA GLU A 24 0.97 10.70 -17.75
C GLU A 24 1.38 12.14 -18.07
N LYS A 25 2.26 12.37 -19.04
CA LYS A 25 2.65 13.73 -19.47
C LYS A 25 1.96 14.03 -20.78
N GLY A 26 0.85 14.74 -20.70
CA GLY A 26 0.06 15.14 -21.87
C GLY A 26 0.80 15.96 -22.93
N VAL A 27 2.07 16.37 -22.76
CA VAL A 27 2.96 16.94 -23.80
C VAL A 27 4.44 16.74 -23.41
N ASN A 28 5.32 16.61 -24.43
CA ASN A 28 6.80 16.55 -24.38
C ASN A 28 7.46 17.48 -23.35
N GLY A 29 8.13 16.89 -22.34
CA GLY A 29 9.05 17.61 -21.45
C GLY A 29 10.50 17.28 -21.76
N SER A 30 11.27 18.25 -22.25
CA SER A 30 12.74 18.13 -22.40
C SER A 30 13.43 18.40 -21.06
N ILE A 31 14.20 17.43 -20.57
CA ILE A 31 15.08 17.62 -19.41
C ILE A 31 16.41 18.18 -19.92
N VAL A 32 16.73 19.43 -19.59
CA VAL A 32 18.06 20.02 -19.82
C VAL A 32 18.94 19.67 -18.61
N ILE A 33 19.99 18.88 -18.84
CA ILE A 33 21.03 18.62 -17.84
C ILE A 33 22.24 19.45 -18.24
N GLU A 34 22.66 20.39 -17.38
CA GLU A 34 23.87 21.19 -17.58
C GLU A 34 25.13 20.32 -17.59
N ASP A 35 26.00 20.60 -18.56
CA ASP A 35 27.11 19.75 -18.98
C ASP A 35 28.37 19.97 -18.11
N GLY A 36 28.67 19.00 -17.23
CA GLY A 36 29.97 18.85 -16.56
C GLY A 36 30.82 17.74 -17.22
N SER A 37 32.09 18.04 -17.50
CA SER A 37 33.02 17.29 -18.36
C SER A 37 33.78 16.14 -17.65
N VAL A 38 33.56 14.86 -18.01
CA VAL A 38 34.52 13.71 -17.87
C VAL A 38 34.15 12.56 -18.86
N PRO A 39 35.11 11.85 -19.51
CA PRO A 39 34.87 11.01 -20.69
C PRO A 39 34.51 9.53 -20.39
N SER A 40 33.31 9.27 -19.85
CA SER A 40 32.73 7.90 -19.77
C SER A 40 31.35 7.77 -20.49
N ARG A 41 31.05 8.71 -21.40
CA ARG A 41 29.69 9.03 -21.86
C ARG A 41 28.99 7.99 -22.76
N ARG A 42 29.67 7.10 -23.49
CA ARG A 42 28.98 6.26 -24.50
C ARG A 42 28.15 5.10 -23.91
N LEU A 43 28.70 4.32 -22.98
CA LEU A 43 27.97 3.20 -22.36
C LEU A 43 26.85 3.68 -21.42
N ARG A 44 27.14 4.71 -20.60
CA ARG A 44 26.12 5.35 -19.74
C ARG A 44 25.05 6.06 -20.56
N GLY A 45 25.41 6.70 -21.67
CA GLY A 45 24.47 7.37 -22.56
C GLY A 45 23.53 6.39 -23.28
N MET A 46 24.00 5.21 -23.69
CA MET A 46 23.15 4.17 -24.29
C MET A 46 22.24 3.50 -23.25
N ALA A 47 22.76 3.19 -22.06
CA ALA A 47 21.95 2.66 -20.96
C ALA A 47 20.89 3.67 -20.51
N LEU A 48 21.25 4.95 -20.39
CA LEU A 48 20.33 6.03 -20.03
C LEU A 48 19.30 6.29 -21.14
N LYS A 49 19.70 6.21 -22.43
CA LYS A 49 18.77 6.27 -23.57
C LYS A 49 17.80 5.10 -23.58
N SER A 50 18.25 3.88 -23.26
CA SER A 50 17.39 2.71 -23.14
C SER A 50 16.46 2.79 -21.92
N LEU A 51 16.92 3.37 -20.81
CA LEU A 51 16.12 3.62 -19.60
C LEU A 51 15.06 4.72 -19.80
N LEU A 52 15.42 5.78 -20.52
CA LEU A 52 14.47 6.84 -20.92
C LEU A 52 13.47 6.33 -21.97
N ALA A 53 13.93 5.52 -22.94
CA ALA A 53 13.08 4.89 -23.95
C ALA A 53 12.14 3.80 -23.38
N SER A 54 12.40 3.32 -22.16
CA SER A 54 11.54 2.34 -21.47
C SER A 54 10.52 2.99 -20.52
N GLY A 55 10.39 4.32 -20.53
CA GLY A 55 9.40 5.06 -19.74
C GLY A 55 9.64 4.97 -18.23
N VAL A 56 10.87 4.74 -17.77
CA VAL A 56 11.18 4.62 -16.34
C VAL A 56 11.07 5.98 -15.65
N GLU A 57 10.27 6.07 -14.58
CA GLU A 57 10.18 7.29 -13.76
C GLU A 57 11.52 7.56 -13.04
N LEU A 58 12.24 8.59 -13.47
CA LEU A 58 13.57 8.97 -12.91
C LEU A 58 13.50 9.98 -11.77
N ARG A 59 12.32 10.55 -11.49
CA ARG A 59 12.16 11.66 -10.53
C ARG A 59 12.16 11.20 -9.07
N GLY A 60 11.54 10.05 -8.80
CA GLY A 60 11.50 9.47 -7.46
C GLY A 60 10.77 10.36 -6.46
N VAL A 61 11.46 10.72 -5.37
CA VAL A 61 10.89 11.49 -4.25
C VAL A 61 10.90 13.01 -4.42
N LEU A 62 11.46 13.52 -5.52
CA LEU A 62 11.52 14.97 -5.76
C LEU A 62 10.10 15.56 -5.91
N PRO A 63 9.85 16.77 -5.37
CA PRO A 63 8.58 17.47 -5.59
C PRO A 63 8.26 17.63 -7.08
N ILE A 64 6.98 17.52 -7.42
CA ILE A 64 6.50 17.70 -8.80
C ILE A 64 5.98 19.14 -8.94
N PRO A 65 6.59 19.99 -9.81
CA PRO A 65 6.14 21.34 -10.11
C PRO A 65 4.72 21.37 -10.66
N ILE A 66 4.02 22.49 -10.50
CA ILE A 66 2.60 22.62 -10.88
C ILE A 66 2.39 22.43 -12.38
N GLU A 67 3.38 22.80 -13.19
CA GLU A 67 3.38 22.73 -14.65
C GLU A 67 3.43 21.29 -15.17
N GLU A 68 4.00 20.38 -14.38
CA GLU A 68 4.10 18.96 -14.73
C GLU A 68 2.88 18.15 -14.26
N ARG A 69 2.01 18.74 -13.43
CA ARG A 69 0.77 18.10 -12.94
C ARG A 69 -0.35 18.24 -13.95
N THR A 70 -0.19 17.54 -15.07
CA THR A 70 -1.07 17.68 -16.23
C THR A 70 -2.10 16.56 -16.36
N SER A 71 -1.96 15.46 -15.62
CA SER A 71 -2.85 14.31 -15.76
C SER A 71 -4.28 14.67 -15.38
N THR A 72 -5.20 14.39 -16.32
CA THR A 72 -6.65 14.63 -16.17
C THR A 72 -7.43 13.33 -16.03
N ASP A 73 -6.76 12.18 -16.04
CA ASP A 73 -7.39 10.89 -15.75
C ASP A 73 -7.57 10.71 -14.23
N TYR A 74 -8.54 11.40 -13.66
CA TYR A 74 -8.85 11.29 -12.23
C TYR A 74 -9.42 9.91 -11.86
N THR A 75 -9.91 9.13 -12.83
CA THR A 75 -10.43 7.78 -12.61
C THR A 75 -9.32 6.76 -12.37
N SER A 76 -8.08 7.09 -12.72
CA SER A 76 -6.88 6.33 -12.33
C SER A 76 -6.80 6.15 -10.82
N TYR A 77 -7.21 7.14 -10.02
CA TYR A 77 -7.19 7.05 -8.55
C TYR A 77 -8.19 6.03 -8.01
N PHE A 78 -9.35 5.85 -8.66
CA PHE A 78 -10.25 4.74 -8.35
C PHE A 78 -9.65 3.40 -8.79
N SER A 79 -9.15 3.35 -10.02
CA SER A 79 -8.68 2.13 -10.67
C SER A 79 -7.49 1.51 -9.93
N ILE A 80 -6.59 2.33 -9.40
CA ILE A 80 -5.43 1.83 -8.65
C ILE A 80 -5.83 1.20 -7.32
N TRP A 81 -6.76 1.81 -6.57
CA TRP A 81 -7.27 1.19 -5.34
C TRP A 81 -8.07 -0.07 -5.66
N ALA A 82 -8.88 -0.06 -6.72
CA ALA A 82 -9.55 -1.26 -7.20
C ALA A 82 -8.54 -2.36 -7.54
N CYS A 83 -7.43 -2.05 -8.21
CA CYS A 83 -6.37 -3.02 -8.50
C CYS A 83 -5.67 -3.57 -7.26
N MET A 84 -5.35 -2.71 -6.29
CA MET A 84 -4.69 -3.13 -5.06
C MET A 84 -5.61 -3.97 -4.16
N ASN A 85 -6.93 -3.85 -4.29
CA ASN A 85 -7.89 -4.46 -3.36
C ASN A 85 -8.78 -5.54 -3.98
N ILE A 86 -8.98 -5.60 -5.30
CA ILE A 86 -9.71 -6.69 -5.97
C ILE A 86 -8.75 -7.87 -6.15
N ASN A 87 -8.53 -8.59 -5.06
CA ASN A 87 -7.75 -9.83 -5.00
C ASN A 87 -8.19 -10.63 -3.76
N ILE A 88 -7.50 -11.74 -3.46
CA ILE A 88 -7.88 -12.64 -2.37
C ILE A 88 -7.41 -12.20 -0.96
N LEU A 89 -6.67 -11.10 -0.85
CA LEU A 89 -6.17 -10.62 0.44
C LEU A 89 -7.28 -10.09 1.37
N PRO A 90 -8.23 -9.23 0.94
CA PRO A 90 -9.33 -8.82 1.82
C PRO A 90 -10.22 -9.98 2.27
N ILE A 91 -10.38 -11.02 1.44
CA ILE A 91 -11.10 -12.24 1.81
C ILE A 91 -10.44 -12.88 3.05
N THR A 92 -9.11 -12.93 3.08
CA THR A 92 -8.35 -13.47 4.23
C THR A 92 -8.62 -12.69 5.52
N PHE A 93 -8.71 -11.36 5.45
CA PHE A 93 -9.04 -10.52 6.60
C PHE A 93 -10.49 -10.71 7.04
N GLY A 94 -11.42 -10.86 6.09
CA GLY A 94 -12.82 -11.17 6.38
C GLY A 94 -13.03 -12.48 7.13
N MET A 95 -12.24 -13.51 6.79
CA MET A 95 -12.27 -14.82 7.46
C MET A 95 -11.91 -14.75 8.96
N LEU A 96 -11.33 -13.65 9.44
CA LEU A 96 -11.05 -13.46 10.87
C LEU A 96 -12.31 -13.18 11.70
N GLY A 97 -13.40 -12.67 11.11
CA GLY A 97 -14.64 -12.36 11.85
C GLY A 97 -15.17 -13.54 12.68
N PRO A 98 -15.40 -14.71 12.07
CA PRO A 98 -15.77 -15.93 12.77
C PRO A 98 -14.76 -16.38 13.83
N THR A 99 -13.46 -16.16 13.61
CA THR A 99 -12.42 -16.50 14.61
C THR A 99 -12.50 -15.63 15.86
N TYR A 100 -13.09 -14.43 15.75
CA TYR A 100 -13.43 -13.55 16.86
C TYR A 100 -14.82 -13.82 17.46
N GLY A 101 -15.47 -14.92 17.07
CA GLY A 101 -16.78 -15.34 17.58
C GLY A 101 -17.95 -14.54 17.04
N LEU A 102 -17.78 -13.85 15.90
CA LEU A 102 -18.86 -13.07 15.29
C LEU A 102 -19.64 -13.91 14.27
N SER A 103 -20.95 -13.74 14.27
CA SER A 103 -21.80 -14.28 13.19
C SER A 103 -21.49 -13.59 11.86
N LEU A 104 -21.94 -14.16 10.74
CA LEU A 104 -21.83 -13.51 9.42
C LEU A 104 -22.48 -12.12 9.42
N ARG A 105 -23.67 -12.00 10.02
CA ARG A 105 -24.39 -10.73 10.09
C ARG A 105 -23.57 -9.69 10.86
N ASP A 106 -23.07 -10.04 12.02
CA ASP A 106 -22.32 -9.12 12.87
C ASP A 106 -21.00 -8.74 12.22
N SER A 107 -20.29 -9.72 11.65
CA SER A 107 -19.07 -9.50 10.86
C SER A 107 -19.30 -8.53 9.71
N ALA A 108 -20.38 -8.70 8.93
CA ALA A 108 -20.69 -7.82 7.81
C ALA A 108 -20.95 -6.37 8.26
N ILE A 109 -21.67 -6.17 9.37
CA ILE A 109 -21.95 -4.83 9.91
C ILE A 109 -20.64 -4.16 10.38
N VAL A 110 -19.79 -4.91 11.09
CA VAL A 110 -18.48 -4.43 11.56
C VAL A 110 -17.58 -4.10 10.37
N ILE A 111 -17.54 -4.96 9.35
CA ILE A 111 -16.80 -4.73 8.10
C ILE A 111 -17.25 -3.44 7.43
N VAL A 112 -18.56 -3.25 7.22
CA VAL A 112 -19.08 -2.03 6.60
C VAL A 112 -18.67 -0.80 7.42
N PHE A 113 -18.89 -0.81 8.73
CA PHE A 113 -18.60 0.34 9.57
C PHE A 113 -17.12 0.71 9.61
N PHE A 114 -16.24 -0.25 9.91
CA PHE A 114 -14.81 0.03 10.02
C PHE A 114 -14.16 0.29 8.67
N CYS A 115 -14.59 -0.35 7.57
CA CYS A 115 -14.11 0.01 6.22
C CYS A 115 -14.46 1.45 5.87
N LEU A 116 -15.71 1.88 6.10
CA LEU A 116 -16.12 3.27 5.85
C LEU A 116 -15.33 4.27 6.70
N LEU A 117 -15.12 3.96 7.98
CA LEU A 117 -14.39 4.82 8.90
C LEU A 117 -12.91 4.95 8.51
N THR A 118 -12.26 3.81 8.29
CA THR A 118 -10.80 3.75 8.16
C THR A 118 -10.32 4.08 6.74
N ALA A 119 -11.10 3.80 5.70
CA ALA A 119 -10.77 4.16 4.32
C ALA A 119 -10.89 5.66 4.04
N ALA A 120 -11.61 6.42 4.86
CA ALA A 120 -11.72 7.87 4.73
C ALA A 120 -10.35 8.56 4.92
N ILE A 121 -9.50 8.00 5.77
CA ILE A 121 -8.18 8.56 6.08
C ILE A 121 -7.24 8.51 4.86
N PRO A 122 -6.92 7.34 4.27
CA PRO A 122 -6.06 7.27 3.08
C PRO A 122 -6.68 7.98 1.88
N ALA A 123 -8.00 7.92 1.69
CA ALA A 123 -8.67 8.64 0.61
C ALA A 123 -8.49 10.16 0.75
N TYR A 124 -8.57 10.70 1.96
CA TYR A 124 -8.34 12.12 2.22
C TYR A 124 -6.87 12.50 2.03
N LEU A 125 -5.95 11.73 2.60
CA LEU A 125 -4.51 12.00 2.45
C LEU A 125 -4.06 11.92 1.00
N GLY A 126 -4.60 11.00 0.20
CA GLY A 126 -4.28 10.92 -1.22
C GLY A 126 -4.72 12.15 -2.01
N THR A 127 -5.70 12.94 -1.55
CA THR A 127 -6.01 14.22 -2.19
C THR A 127 -4.89 15.25 -2.06
N LEU A 128 -4.06 15.15 -1.01
CA LEU A 128 -2.94 16.04 -0.77
C LEU A 128 -1.88 15.89 -1.86
N GLY A 129 -1.68 14.69 -2.40
CA GLY A 129 -0.70 14.46 -3.47
C GLY A 129 -0.94 15.34 -4.69
N SER A 130 -2.19 15.46 -5.17
CA SER A 130 -2.52 16.34 -6.32
C SER A 130 -2.23 17.82 -6.05
N LYS A 131 -2.57 18.30 -4.84
CA LYS A 131 -2.46 19.71 -4.47
C LYS A 131 -1.05 20.12 -4.11
N THR A 132 -0.32 19.24 -3.43
CA THR A 132 1.05 19.51 -2.97
C THR A 132 2.09 19.03 -3.95
N GLY A 133 1.84 18.04 -4.81
CA GLY A 133 2.86 17.43 -5.68
C GLY A 133 3.97 16.72 -4.90
N LEU A 134 3.73 16.39 -3.63
CA LEU A 134 4.67 15.70 -2.75
C LEU A 134 4.21 14.27 -2.49
N ARG A 135 5.15 13.32 -2.54
CA ARG A 135 4.92 11.93 -2.12
C ARG A 135 4.55 11.87 -0.64
N GLN A 136 3.86 10.82 -0.23
CA GLN A 136 3.22 10.76 1.10
C GLN A 136 4.23 10.89 2.25
N MET A 137 5.35 10.18 2.16
CA MET A 137 6.41 10.26 3.17
C MET A 137 7.24 11.55 3.13
N ILE A 138 7.22 12.26 2.00
CA ILE A 138 7.79 13.61 1.93
C ILE A 138 6.87 14.61 2.63
N GLN A 139 5.55 14.48 2.47
CA GLN A 139 4.60 15.31 3.24
C GLN A 139 4.77 15.10 4.75
N ALA A 140 5.10 13.88 5.19
CA ALA A 140 5.33 13.59 6.60
C ALA A 140 6.50 14.40 7.21
N ARG A 141 7.49 14.84 6.42
CA ARG A 141 8.59 15.72 6.89
C ARG A 141 8.09 17.04 7.47
N PHE A 142 6.94 17.52 7.02
CA PHE A 142 6.35 18.76 7.53
C PHE A 142 5.75 18.61 8.93
N SER A 143 5.66 17.39 9.45
CA SER A 143 5.23 17.08 10.82
C SER A 143 6.38 16.48 11.65
N PHE A 144 7.08 15.49 11.09
CA PHE A 144 8.14 14.73 11.75
C PHE A 144 9.55 15.29 11.50
N GLY A 145 9.69 16.38 10.77
CA GLY A 145 11.00 16.95 10.46
C GLY A 145 11.83 16.14 9.48
N ARG A 146 13.04 16.62 9.19
CA ARG A 146 13.90 16.02 8.16
C ARG A 146 14.48 14.66 8.53
N TYR A 147 14.75 14.46 9.82
CA TYR A 147 15.48 13.29 10.34
C TYR A 147 14.56 12.33 11.11
N ILE A 148 13.68 12.86 11.97
CA ILE A 148 12.79 12.02 12.78
C ILE A 148 11.74 11.29 11.92
N VAL A 149 11.41 11.81 10.73
CA VAL A 149 10.57 11.11 9.73
C VAL A 149 11.12 9.72 9.36
N SER A 150 12.41 9.45 9.54
CA SER A 150 12.98 8.12 9.29
C SER A 150 12.30 7.03 10.11
N VAL A 151 11.80 7.34 11.31
CA VAL A 151 11.08 6.38 12.16
C VAL A 151 9.79 5.89 11.49
N PRO A 152 8.80 6.74 11.14
CA PRO A 152 7.62 6.28 10.42
C PRO A 152 7.94 5.71 9.03
N VAL A 153 9.01 6.15 8.36
CA VAL A 153 9.43 5.56 7.08
C VAL A 153 9.89 4.11 7.25
N ILE A 154 10.68 3.79 8.28
CA ILE A 154 11.09 2.42 8.58
C ILE A 154 9.88 1.55 8.95
N LEU A 155 8.97 2.06 9.78
CA LEU A 155 7.75 1.35 10.16
C LEU A 155 6.86 1.08 8.94
N ASN A 156 6.75 2.04 8.02
CA ASN A 156 6.02 1.86 6.77
C ASN A 156 6.70 0.86 5.85
N LEU A 157 8.04 0.90 5.69
CA LEU A 157 8.77 -0.10 4.93
C LEU A 157 8.53 -1.51 5.47
N ALA A 158 8.57 -1.69 6.79
CA ALA A 158 8.24 -2.97 7.43
C ALA A 158 6.80 -3.39 7.16
N THR A 159 5.85 -2.45 7.21
CA THR A 159 4.43 -2.68 6.93
C THR A 159 4.19 -3.12 5.48
N LEU A 160 4.71 -2.37 4.51
CA LEU A 160 4.60 -2.70 3.09
C LEU A 160 5.24 -4.05 2.77
N THR A 161 6.43 -4.30 3.32
CA THR A 161 7.12 -5.59 3.16
C THR A 161 6.31 -6.73 3.74
N GLY A 162 5.71 -6.55 4.91
CA GLY A 162 4.91 -7.60 5.54
C GLY A 162 3.58 -7.87 4.84
N PHE A 163 2.95 -6.87 4.22
CA PHE A 163 1.82 -7.12 3.33
C PHE A 163 2.24 -7.94 2.11
N CYS A 164 3.40 -7.65 1.51
CA CYS A 164 3.95 -8.49 0.45
C CYS A 164 4.29 -9.91 0.92
N VAL A 165 4.70 -10.09 2.18
CA VAL A 165 4.87 -11.43 2.77
C VAL A 165 3.54 -12.17 2.80
N ILE A 166 2.48 -11.55 3.33
CA ILE A 166 1.15 -12.19 3.44
C ILE A 166 0.63 -12.57 2.06
N THR A 167 0.74 -11.67 1.06
CA THR A 167 0.30 -11.99 -0.30
C THR A 167 1.08 -13.15 -0.91
N CYS A 168 2.40 -13.21 -0.73
CA CYS A 168 3.19 -14.35 -1.22
C CYS A 168 2.81 -15.66 -0.52
N VAL A 169 2.51 -15.63 0.77
CA VAL A 169 2.03 -16.81 1.51
C VAL A 169 0.67 -17.27 1.00
N VAL A 170 -0.31 -16.38 0.90
CA VAL A 170 -1.67 -16.73 0.43
C VAL A 170 -1.65 -17.22 -1.02
N GLY A 171 -0.88 -16.57 -1.90
CA GLY A 171 -0.69 -17.04 -3.27
C GLY A 171 0.00 -18.42 -3.33
N GLY A 172 1.05 -18.61 -2.54
CA GLY A 172 1.74 -19.90 -2.46
C GLY A 172 0.84 -21.04 -1.95
N GLN A 173 -0.02 -20.75 -0.97
CA GLN A 173 -1.04 -21.68 -0.48
C GLN A 173 -2.04 -22.06 -1.58
N CYS A 174 -2.51 -21.10 -2.39
CA CYS A 174 -3.39 -21.37 -3.54
C CYS A 174 -2.72 -22.30 -4.56
N LEU A 175 -1.46 -22.03 -4.94
CA LEU A 175 -0.73 -22.88 -5.89
C LEU A 175 -0.47 -24.29 -5.35
N SER A 176 -0.12 -24.40 -4.07
CA SER A 176 0.09 -25.70 -3.43
C SER A 176 -1.21 -26.51 -3.37
N ALA A 177 -2.35 -25.87 -3.07
CA ALA A 177 -3.65 -26.52 -2.95
C ALA A 177 -4.10 -27.26 -4.22
N ILE A 178 -3.75 -26.78 -5.41
CA ILE A 178 -4.13 -27.40 -6.69
C ILE A 178 -3.12 -28.38 -7.25
N SER A 179 -1.95 -28.47 -6.62
CA SER A 179 -0.82 -29.26 -7.08
C SER A 179 -0.89 -30.74 -6.68
N GLU A 180 -1.91 -31.15 -5.92
CA GLU A 180 -2.09 -32.53 -5.42
C GLU A 180 -0.83 -33.09 -4.71
N GLY A 181 -0.06 -32.21 -4.06
CA GLY A 181 1.17 -32.57 -3.33
C GLY A 181 2.46 -32.47 -4.15
N SER A 182 2.40 -32.16 -5.44
CA SER A 182 3.59 -31.94 -6.28
C SER A 182 4.32 -30.63 -5.97
N LEU A 183 3.62 -29.60 -5.47
CA LEU A 183 4.20 -28.32 -5.06
C LEU A 183 3.95 -28.09 -3.58
N SER A 184 5.03 -27.93 -2.81
CA SER A 184 4.91 -27.50 -1.41
C SER A 184 4.53 -26.01 -1.34
N PRO A 185 3.91 -25.56 -0.24
CA PRO A 185 3.61 -24.13 -0.03
C PRO A 185 4.86 -23.25 -0.16
N VAL A 186 6.02 -23.76 0.24
CA VAL A 186 7.33 -23.09 0.09
C VAL A 186 7.65 -22.81 -1.38
N VAL A 187 7.47 -23.79 -2.26
CA VAL A 187 7.71 -23.59 -3.71
C VAL A 187 6.71 -22.59 -4.27
N GLY A 188 5.44 -22.68 -3.87
CA GLY A 188 4.41 -21.70 -4.27
C GLY A 188 4.77 -20.26 -3.87
N ILE A 189 5.27 -20.05 -2.64
CA ILE A 189 5.74 -18.75 -2.15
C ILE A 189 6.88 -18.22 -3.02
N VAL A 190 7.86 -19.06 -3.35
CA VAL A 190 8.99 -18.67 -4.19
C VAL A 190 8.51 -18.27 -5.59
N VAL A 191 7.60 -19.05 -6.19
CA VAL A 191 7.03 -18.74 -7.50
C VAL A 191 6.34 -17.37 -7.49
N ILE A 192 5.46 -17.11 -6.53
CA ILE A 192 4.74 -15.82 -6.44
C ILE A 192 5.68 -14.65 -6.15
N SER A 193 6.71 -14.86 -5.33
CA SER A 193 7.72 -13.84 -5.03
C SER A 193 8.53 -13.48 -6.28
N VAL A 194 8.97 -14.49 -7.05
CA VAL A 194 9.71 -14.28 -8.30
C VAL A 194 8.83 -13.62 -9.37
N LEU A 195 7.58 -14.04 -9.52
CA LEU A 195 6.64 -13.39 -10.45
C LEU A 195 6.37 -11.93 -10.08
N SER A 196 6.21 -11.64 -8.78
CA SER A 196 6.07 -10.26 -8.28
C SER A 196 7.31 -9.43 -8.61
N LEU A 197 8.50 -10.01 -8.43
CA LEU A 197 9.77 -9.37 -8.78
C LEU A 197 9.86 -9.11 -10.30
N LEU A 198 9.47 -10.06 -11.14
CA LEU A 198 9.46 -9.90 -12.61
C LEU A 198 8.58 -8.73 -13.05
N ILE A 199 7.38 -8.60 -12.48
CA ILE A 199 6.50 -7.46 -12.78
C ILE A 199 7.15 -6.13 -12.35
N SER A 200 7.92 -6.13 -11.26
CA SER A 200 8.63 -4.92 -10.83
C SER A 200 9.78 -4.49 -11.75
N PHE A 201 10.31 -5.42 -12.57
CA PHE A 201 11.27 -5.10 -13.64
C PHE A 201 10.57 -4.54 -14.89
N CYS A 202 9.28 -4.79 -15.06
CA CYS A 202 8.52 -4.18 -16.13
C CYS A 202 8.48 -2.66 -15.90
N GLY A 203 8.78 -1.89 -16.96
CA GLY A 203 8.82 -0.43 -16.91
C GLY A 203 7.48 0.18 -16.48
N TYR A 204 7.50 1.47 -16.16
CA TYR A 204 6.35 2.21 -15.63
C TYR A 204 5.06 2.01 -16.46
N GLY A 205 5.18 2.07 -17.80
CA GLY A 205 4.02 1.91 -18.68
C GLY A 205 3.35 0.52 -18.60
N VAL A 206 4.14 -0.55 -18.43
CA VAL A 206 3.60 -1.90 -18.25
C VAL A 206 2.93 -2.03 -16.88
N LEU A 207 3.56 -1.49 -15.84
CA LEU A 207 2.99 -1.45 -14.50
C LEU A 207 1.65 -0.71 -14.49
N HIS A 208 1.59 0.46 -15.12
CA HIS A 208 0.38 1.27 -15.16
C HIS A 208 -0.75 0.62 -15.97
N THR A 209 -0.41 -0.04 -17.10
CA THR A 209 -1.39 -0.82 -17.87
C THR A 209 -1.89 -2.02 -17.06
N TYR A 210 -0.98 -2.70 -16.37
CA TYR A 210 -1.31 -3.81 -15.48
C TYR A 210 -2.22 -3.35 -14.34
N GLU A 211 -1.88 -2.26 -13.64
CA GLU A 211 -2.69 -1.66 -12.58
C GLU A 211 -4.08 -1.22 -13.07
N ARG A 212 -4.20 -0.82 -14.33
CA ARG A 212 -5.50 -0.44 -14.91
C ARG A 212 -6.44 -1.63 -15.15
N PHE A 213 -5.92 -2.81 -15.49
CA PHE A 213 -6.73 -3.93 -16.00
C PHE A 213 -6.62 -5.24 -15.19
N ALA A 214 -5.61 -5.42 -14.35
CA ALA A 214 -5.35 -6.67 -13.62
C ALA A 214 -6.48 -7.07 -12.67
N TRP A 215 -7.28 -6.11 -12.21
CA TRP A 215 -8.44 -6.38 -11.36
C TRP A 215 -9.59 -7.08 -12.09
N ILE A 216 -9.68 -6.99 -13.44
CA ILE A 216 -10.80 -7.57 -14.19
C ILE A 216 -10.74 -9.10 -14.16
N PRO A 217 -9.62 -9.76 -14.54
CA PRO A 217 -9.51 -11.21 -14.40
C PRO A 217 -9.64 -11.68 -12.95
N ALA A 218 -9.11 -10.91 -11.99
CA ALA A 218 -9.23 -11.21 -10.57
C ALA A 218 -10.69 -11.19 -10.11
N LEU A 219 -11.46 -10.17 -10.50
CA LEU A 219 -12.88 -10.07 -10.18
C LEU A 219 -13.68 -11.25 -10.75
N ILE A 220 -13.42 -11.61 -12.02
CA ILE A 220 -14.07 -12.75 -12.67
C ILE A 220 -13.75 -14.03 -11.90
N ALA A 221 -12.48 -14.27 -11.55
CA ALA A 221 -12.08 -15.45 -10.79
C ALA A 221 -12.75 -15.52 -9.41
N ILE A 222 -12.87 -14.38 -8.71
CA ILE A 222 -13.57 -14.28 -7.42
C ILE A 222 -15.07 -14.56 -7.58
N ILE A 223 -15.73 -14.03 -8.62
CA ILE A 223 -17.14 -14.29 -8.90
C ILE A 223 -17.36 -15.78 -9.18
N ILE A 224 -16.48 -16.42 -9.96
CA ILE A 224 -16.57 -17.85 -10.23
C ILE A 224 -16.40 -18.67 -8.94
N ALA A 225 -15.42 -18.32 -8.09
CA ALA A 225 -15.23 -18.98 -6.81
C ALA A 225 -16.44 -18.82 -5.88
N ALA A 226 -16.95 -17.59 -5.74
CA ALA A 226 -18.14 -17.29 -4.95
C ALA A 226 -19.40 -17.99 -5.49
N GLY A 227 -19.56 -18.06 -6.82
CA GLY A 227 -20.68 -18.77 -7.46
C GLY A 227 -20.59 -20.28 -7.29
N SER A 228 -19.39 -20.85 -7.38
CA SER A 228 -19.17 -22.30 -7.24
C SER A 228 -19.36 -22.80 -5.81
N GLY A 229 -18.90 -22.02 -4.83
CA GLY A 229 -19.08 -22.31 -3.40
C GLY A 229 -20.37 -21.72 -2.80
N GLY A 230 -21.18 -21.01 -3.58
CA GLY A 230 -22.24 -20.13 -3.08
C GLY A 230 -23.35 -20.84 -2.31
N SER A 231 -23.71 -22.06 -2.70
CA SER A 231 -24.71 -22.90 -2.03
C SER A 231 -24.33 -23.26 -0.59
N HIS A 232 -23.03 -23.24 -0.28
CA HIS A 232 -22.50 -23.55 1.05
C HIS A 232 -22.32 -22.32 1.94
N LEU A 233 -22.32 -21.10 1.38
CA LEU A 233 -22.12 -19.86 2.15
C LEU A 233 -23.23 -19.61 3.18
N SER A 234 -24.41 -20.23 3.04
CA SER A 234 -25.48 -20.15 4.04
C SER A 234 -25.29 -21.13 5.22
N GLN A 235 -24.37 -22.09 5.13
CA GLN A 235 -24.14 -23.14 6.11
C GLN A 235 -23.28 -22.64 7.28
N GLN A 236 -23.71 -21.54 7.90
CA GLN A 236 -22.96 -20.85 8.96
C GLN A 236 -22.93 -21.65 10.26
N VAL A 237 -21.77 -21.73 10.90
CA VAL A 237 -21.60 -22.30 12.23
C VAL A 237 -22.37 -21.41 13.24
N PRO A 238 -23.24 -21.98 14.09
CA PRO A 238 -23.93 -21.22 15.12
C PRO A 238 -22.94 -20.50 16.04
N THR A 239 -23.15 -19.20 16.20
CA THR A 239 -22.29 -18.33 17.01
C THR A 239 -23.11 -17.70 18.14
N SER A 240 -22.47 -17.49 19.29
CA SER A 240 -23.05 -16.71 20.37
C SER A 240 -23.29 -15.26 19.94
N PRO A 241 -24.16 -14.50 20.65
CA PRO A 241 -24.31 -13.08 20.39
C PRO A 241 -22.98 -12.34 20.38
N ALA A 242 -22.84 -11.37 19.47
CA ALA A 242 -21.62 -10.58 19.33
C ALA A 242 -21.21 -9.94 20.67
N THR A 243 -19.94 -10.11 21.01
CA THR A 243 -19.34 -9.47 22.19
C THR A 243 -18.60 -8.21 21.76
N PRO A 244 -18.45 -7.19 22.65
CA PRO A 244 -17.61 -6.03 22.37
C PRO A 244 -16.19 -6.45 21.95
N ARG A 245 -15.65 -7.47 22.63
CA ARG A 245 -14.34 -8.02 22.32
C ARG A 245 -14.22 -8.46 20.86
N GLY A 246 -15.17 -9.25 20.36
CA GLY A 246 -15.15 -9.70 18.97
C GLY A 246 -15.31 -8.55 17.97
N ILE A 247 -16.19 -7.59 18.26
CA ILE A 247 -16.45 -6.42 17.41
C ILE A 247 -15.18 -5.57 17.24
N PHE A 248 -14.54 -5.19 18.35
CA PHE A 248 -13.36 -4.32 18.30
C PHE A 248 -12.12 -5.05 17.76
N SER A 249 -11.93 -6.34 18.05
CA SER A 249 -10.83 -7.11 17.46
C SER A 249 -10.95 -7.27 15.94
N LEU A 250 -12.16 -7.46 15.39
CA LEU A 250 -12.37 -7.41 13.93
C LEU A 250 -12.18 -5.99 13.39
N GLY A 251 -12.67 -4.97 14.10
CA GLY A 251 -12.47 -3.57 13.75
C GLY A 251 -11.00 -3.17 13.63
N MET A 252 -10.18 -3.61 14.59
CA MET A 252 -8.72 -3.45 14.57
C MET A 252 -8.09 -4.17 13.37
N ALA A 253 -8.52 -5.41 13.08
CA ALA A 253 -8.03 -6.13 11.91
C ALA A 253 -8.32 -5.37 10.60
N ILE A 254 -9.50 -4.78 10.46
CA ILE A 254 -9.85 -3.95 9.29
C ILE A 254 -9.02 -2.66 9.28
N ALA A 255 -8.85 -2.00 10.42
CA ALA A 255 -8.05 -0.79 10.54
C ALA A 255 -6.57 -1.03 10.15
N SER A 256 -6.01 -2.17 10.55
CA SER A 256 -4.66 -2.60 10.17
C SER A 256 -4.48 -2.75 8.66
N TYR A 257 -5.56 -3.08 7.94
CA TYR A 257 -5.53 -3.24 6.50
C TYR A 257 -5.65 -1.88 5.80
N MET A 258 -6.58 -1.04 6.27
CA MET A 258 -6.95 0.20 5.59
C MET A 258 -6.05 1.38 5.89
N ILE A 259 -5.72 1.60 7.17
CA ILE A 259 -4.97 2.79 7.59
C ILE A 259 -3.58 2.85 6.95
N PRO A 260 -2.82 1.75 6.78
CA PRO A 260 -1.49 1.80 6.17
C PRO A 260 -1.44 2.30 4.73
N PHE A 261 -2.53 2.20 3.97
CA PHE A 261 -2.62 2.84 2.66
C PHE A 261 -2.40 4.36 2.76
N SER A 262 -2.57 4.95 3.94
CA SER A 262 -2.25 6.35 4.21
C SER A 262 -0.75 6.67 4.15
N GLY A 263 0.12 5.65 4.21
CA GLY A 263 1.57 5.77 4.05
C GLY A 263 2.03 5.85 2.59
N LEU A 264 1.13 5.60 1.64
CA LEU A 264 1.39 5.62 0.19
C LEU A 264 0.32 6.35 -0.64
N ALA A 265 -0.78 6.81 -0.03
CA ALA A 265 -1.94 7.35 -0.75
C ALA A 265 -1.61 8.51 -1.71
N SER A 266 -0.72 9.42 -1.32
CA SER A 266 -0.31 10.53 -2.19
C SER A 266 0.68 10.12 -3.28
N ASP A 267 1.27 8.92 -3.20
CA ASP A 267 2.25 8.47 -4.19
C ASP A 267 1.61 8.27 -5.57
N PHE A 268 0.29 8.09 -5.65
CA PHE A 268 -0.40 7.83 -6.91
C PHE A 268 -1.19 9.02 -7.45
N THR A 269 -1.12 10.17 -6.78
CA THR A 269 -1.93 11.34 -7.11
C THR A 269 -1.10 12.59 -7.41
N THR A 270 0.22 12.52 -7.29
CA THR A 270 1.10 13.70 -7.43
C THR A 270 1.12 14.30 -8.83
N TYR A 271 0.84 13.51 -9.87
CA TYR A 271 0.79 13.98 -11.26
C TYR A 271 -0.60 14.50 -11.67
N LEU A 272 -1.62 14.30 -10.84
CA LEU A 272 -2.99 14.72 -11.14
C LEU A 272 -3.10 16.24 -11.12
N ASN A 273 -3.88 16.77 -12.06
CA ASN A 273 -4.08 18.19 -12.20
C ASN A 273 -4.78 18.78 -10.95
N PRO A 274 -4.15 19.78 -10.31
CA PRO A 274 -4.64 20.37 -9.06
C PRO A 274 -5.91 21.20 -9.24
N LYS A 275 -6.36 21.50 -10.46
CA LYS A 275 -7.63 22.23 -10.69
C LYS A 275 -8.86 21.39 -10.38
N PHE A 276 -8.74 20.07 -10.32
CA PHE A 276 -9.87 19.20 -10.03
C PHE A 276 -10.40 19.39 -8.59
N PRO A 277 -11.72 19.34 -8.38
CA PRO A 277 -12.32 19.48 -7.05
C PRO A 277 -11.88 18.34 -6.11
N THR A 278 -11.29 18.71 -4.97
CA THR A 278 -10.74 17.80 -3.96
C THR A 278 -11.76 16.77 -3.47
N TRP A 279 -13.02 17.18 -3.27
CA TRP A 279 -14.07 16.28 -2.76
C TRP A 279 -14.44 15.17 -3.75
N ARG A 280 -14.35 15.43 -5.07
CA ARG A 280 -14.57 14.40 -6.09
C ARG A 280 -13.39 13.42 -6.15
N LEU A 281 -12.17 13.96 -6.03
CA LEU A 281 -10.97 13.11 -5.95
C LEU A 281 -11.00 12.22 -4.71
N PHE A 282 -11.40 12.77 -3.56
CA PHE A 282 -11.67 12.01 -2.34
C PHE A 282 -12.67 10.89 -2.62
N LEU A 283 -13.79 11.19 -3.28
CA LEU A 283 -14.82 10.19 -3.57
C LEU A 283 -14.30 9.06 -4.47
N TYR A 284 -13.48 9.35 -5.49
CA TYR A 284 -12.84 8.31 -6.31
C TYR A 284 -11.94 7.40 -5.49
N GLY A 285 -11.09 7.98 -4.63
CA GLY A 285 -10.24 7.19 -3.73
C GLY A 285 -11.03 6.37 -2.74
N PHE A 286 -12.02 7.01 -2.10
CA PHE A 286 -12.86 6.41 -1.08
C PHE A 286 -13.67 5.24 -1.64
N VAL A 287 -14.39 5.44 -2.75
CA VAL A 287 -15.17 4.39 -3.41
C VAL A 287 -14.27 3.26 -3.92
N GLY A 288 -13.09 3.57 -4.43
CA GLY A 288 -12.09 2.58 -4.87
C GLY A 288 -11.55 1.71 -3.73
N LEU A 289 -11.47 2.25 -2.51
CA LEU A 289 -11.09 1.51 -1.32
C LEU A 289 -12.25 0.71 -0.72
N ILE A 290 -13.42 1.34 -0.49
CA ILE A 290 -14.50 0.70 0.27
C ILE A 290 -15.21 -0.39 -0.53
N THR A 291 -15.40 -0.19 -1.84
CA THR A 291 -16.23 -1.09 -2.67
C THR A 291 -15.63 -2.51 -2.71
N PRO A 292 -14.37 -2.70 -3.13
CA PRO A 292 -13.80 -4.05 -3.14
C PRO A 292 -13.67 -4.62 -1.74
N ASN A 293 -13.22 -3.84 -0.77
CA ASN A 293 -12.95 -4.37 0.56
C ASN A 293 -14.20 -4.77 1.33
N ILE A 294 -15.27 -3.97 1.30
CA ILE A 294 -16.53 -4.35 1.97
C ILE A 294 -17.06 -5.65 1.37
N LEU A 295 -17.10 -5.76 0.04
CA LEU A 295 -17.63 -6.94 -0.64
C LEU A 295 -16.77 -8.18 -0.36
N LEU A 296 -15.44 -8.06 -0.48
CA LEU A 296 -14.52 -9.18 -0.37
C LEU A 296 -14.27 -9.61 1.08
N MET A 297 -14.19 -8.68 2.03
CA MET A 297 -14.14 -9.03 3.45
C MET A 297 -15.46 -9.67 3.90
N THR A 298 -16.61 -9.19 3.43
CA THR A 298 -17.90 -9.82 3.74
C THR A 298 -17.99 -11.24 3.16
N LEU A 299 -17.51 -11.44 1.93
CA LEU A 299 -17.35 -12.76 1.34
C LEU A 299 -16.41 -13.64 2.19
N GLY A 300 -15.30 -13.09 2.65
CA GLY A 300 -14.38 -13.76 3.57
C GLY A 300 -15.04 -14.20 4.87
N ALA A 301 -15.86 -13.33 5.48
CA ALA A 301 -16.62 -13.68 6.69
C ALA A 301 -17.63 -14.81 6.43
N ALA A 302 -18.30 -14.79 5.27
CA ALA A 302 -19.22 -15.85 4.88
C ALA A 302 -18.50 -17.19 4.66
N ILE A 303 -17.35 -17.16 3.98
CA ILE A 303 -16.50 -18.34 3.78
C ILE A 303 -16.05 -18.88 5.13
N GLY A 304 -15.40 -18.05 5.95
CA GLY A 304 -14.87 -18.43 7.25
C GLY A 304 -15.91 -19.02 8.18
N GLY A 305 -17.12 -18.45 8.19
CA GLY A 305 -18.20 -18.88 9.07
C GLY A 305 -18.85 -20.19 8.64
N ALA A 306 -18.65 -20.62 7.40
CA ALA A 306 -19.17 -21.90 6.88
C ALA A 306 -18.14 -23.04 6.91
N ILE A 307 -16.84 -22.77 7.14
CA ILE A 307 -15.78 -23.79 7.11
C ILE A 307 -16.14 -25.02 7.95
N GLY A 308 -16.52 -24.83 9.22
CA GLY A 308 -16.79 -25.93 10.16
C GLY A 308 -18.04 -26.77 9.85
N ASN A 309 -18.89 -26.35 8.91
CA ASN A 309 -20.06 -27.11 8.48
C ASN A 309 -19.91 -27.71 7.08
N VAL A 310 -18.80 -27.40 6.39
CA VAL A 310 -18.54 -27.85 5.01
C VAL A 310 -17.26 -28.69 5.03
N PRO A 311 -17.35 -30.03 5.12
CA PRO A 311 -16.18 -30.89 5.33
C PRO A 311 -15.05 -30.69 4.31
N ALA A 312 -15.39 -30.41 3.05
CA ALA A 312 -14.40 -30.12 2.01
C ALA A 312 -13.62 -28.82 2.27
N TRP A 313 -14.28 -27.80 2.83
CA TRP A 313 -13.64 -26.51 3.16
C TRP A 313 -12.80 -26.64 4.41
N GLU A 314 -13.28 -27.36 5.42
CA GLU A 314 -12.51 -27.69 6.63
C GLU A 314 -11.22 -28.44 6.29
N GLN A 315 -11.30 -29.52 5.51
CA GLN A 315 -10.11 -30.26 5.04
C GLN A 315 -9.18 -29.39 4.19
N GLY A 316 -9.74 -28.52 3.34
CA GLY A 316 -8.96 -27.56 2.57
C GLY A 316 -8.19 -26.60 3.48
N TYR A 317 -8.87 -26.08 4.51
CA TYR A 317 -8.31 -25.17 5.49
C TYR A 317 -7.17 -25.80 6.31
N GLU A 318 -7.34 -27.04 6.77
CA GLU A 318 -6.29 -27.75 7.51
C GLU A 318 -5.04 -27.99 6.66
N ARG A 319 -5.20 -28.24 5.36
CA ARG A 319 -4.08 -28.54 4.45
C ARG A 319 -3.31 -27.30 3.99
N ASN A 320 -4.03 -26.26 3.58
CA ASN A 320 -3.44 -25.09 2.92
C ASN A 320 -4.07 -23.75 3.36
N SER A 321 -4.71 -23.72 4.52
CA SER A 321 -5.37 -22.52 5.07
C SER A 321 -6.32 -21.87 4.04
N VAL A 322 -6.19 -20.56 3.81
CA VAL A 322 -7.07 -19.81 2.91
C VAL A 322 -7.04 -20.35 1.49
N GLY A 323 -5.84 -20.66 0.97
CA GLY A 323 -5.70 -21.17 -0.39
C GLY A 323 -6.37 -22.52 -0.60
N GLY A 324 -6.38 -23.37 0.43
CA GLY A 324 -7.08 -24.65 0.40
C GLY A 324 -8.59 -24.52 0.42
N VAL A 325 -9.14 -23.57 1.17
CA VAL A 325 -10.60 -23.29 1.15
C VAL A 325 -11.03 -22.77 -0.21
N LEU A 326 -10.29 -21.82 -0.79
CA LEU A 326 -10.61 -21.30 -2.13
C LEU A 326 -10.55 -22.39 -3.21
N ALA A 327 -9.57 -23.30 -3.12
CA ALA A 327 -9.52 -24.47 -4.00
C ALA A 327 -10.70 -25.43 -3.76
N ALA A 328 -11.09 -25.66 -2.51
CA ALA A 328 -12.22 -26.50 -2.15
C ALA A 328 -13.55 -25.97 -2.68
N MET A 329 -13.76 -24.65 -2.66
CA MET A 329 -14.93 -23.98 -3.25
C MET A 329 -15.07 -24.22 -4.76
N LEU A 330 -13.94 -24.46 -5.44
CA LEU A 330 -13.88 -24.62 -6.89
C LEU A 330 -13.87 -26.09 -7.35
N LEU A 331 -13.87 -27.06 -6.42
CA LEU A 331 -13.96 -28.49 -6.74
C LEU A 331 -15.10 -28.86 -7.70
N PRO A 332 -16.32 -28.30 -7.58
CA PRO A 332 -17.43 -28.65 -8.48
C PRO A 332 -17.17 -28.31 -9.95
N THR A 333 -16.23 -27.40 -10.24
CA THR A 333 -15.88 -26.97 -11.60
C THR A 333 -14.80 -27.85 -12.25
N GLY A 334 -14.36 -28.92 -11.59
CA GLY A 334 -13.38 -29.87 -12.11
C GLY A 334 -12.04 -29.22 -12.45
N GLY A 335 -11.45 -29.58 -13.59
CA GLY A 335 -10.15 -29.07 -14.03
C GLY A 335 -10.10 -27.55 -14.24
N PHE A 336 -11.23 -26.92 -14.57
CA PHE A 336 -11.32 -25.47 -14.72
C PHE A 336 -11.13 -24.76 -13.37
N GLY A 337 -11.56 -25.36 -12.27
CA GLY A 337 -11.36 -24.82 -10.92
C GLY A 337 -9.89 -24.61 -10.59
N LYS A 338 -9.02 -25.53 -11.01
CA LYS A 338 -7.56 -25.39 -10.83
C LYS A 338 -7.03 -24.15 -11.55
N PHE A 339 -7.47 -23.90 -12.77
CA PHE A 339 -7.11 -22.70 -13.53
C PHE A 339 -7.58 -21.42 -12.82
N VAL A 340 -8.82 -21.42 -12.29
CA VAL A 340 -9.35 -20.26 -11.53
C VAL A 340 -8.53 -20.00 -10.27
N VAL A 341 -8.11 -21.03 -9.53
CA VAL A 341 -7.21 -20.86 -8.37
C VAL A 341 -5.86 -20.25 -8.77
N VAL A 342 -5.30 -20.61 -9.93
CA VAL A 342 -4.09 -19.94 -10.45
C VAL A 342 -4.36 -18.46 -10.66
N LEU A 343 -5.48 -18.08 -11.29
CA LEU A 343 -5.84 -16.67 -11.47
C LEU A 343 -6.03 -15.94 -10.13
N LEU A 344 -6.67 -16.57 -9.15
CA LEU A 344 -6.80 -16.04 -7.79
C LEU A 344 -5.43 -15.81 -7.16
N SER A 345 -4.49 -16.74 -7.31
CA SER A 345 -3.13 -16.57 -6.82
C SER A 345 -2.39 -15.43 -7.51
N LEU A 346 -2.55 -15.28 -8.83
CA LEU A 346 -1.91 -14.23 -9.61
C LEU A 346 -2.54 -12.85 -9.38
N SER A 347 -3.77 -12.77 -8.88
CA SER A 347 -4.43 -11.50 -8.55
C SER A 347 -3.66 -10.66 -7.52
N LEU A 348 -2.87 -11.32 -6.66
CA LEU A 348 -2.07 -10.68 -5.62
C LEU A 348 -0.88 -9.90 -6.17
N LEU A 349 -0.48 -10.17 -7.41
CA LEU A 349 0.64 -9.50 -8.06
C LEU A 349 0.37 -8.01 -8.29
N GLY A 350 -0.88 -7.61 -8.53
CA GLY A 350 -1.32 -6.20 -8.62
C GLY A 350 -0.98 -5.41 -7.36
N ASN A 351 -1.40 -5.94 -6.21
CA ASN A 351 -1.09 -5.32 -4.93
C ASN A 351 0.41 -5.27 -4.66
N ASN A 352 1.15 -6.34 -4.96
CA ASN A 352 2.60 -6.39 -4.75
C ASN A 352 3.34 -5.39 -5.63
N ALA A 353 2.96 -5.24 -6.90
CA ALA A 353 3.64 -4.35 -7.82
C ALA A 353 3.50 -2.87 -7.41
N ALA A 354 2.27 -2.45 -7.05
CA ALA A 354 2.01 -1.12 -6.51
C ALA A 354 2.70 -0.89 -5.16
N THR A 355 2.74 -1.91 -4.29
CA THR A 355 3.44 -1.82 -3.00
C THR A 355 4.96 -1.67 -3.18
N MET A 356 5.56 -2.43 -4.10
CA MET A 356 6.99 -2.34 -4.42
C MET A 356 7.37 -0.97 -4.97
N TYR A 357 6.47 -0.27 -5.69
CA TYR A 357 6.67 1.12 -6.07
C TYR A 357 6.92 2.01 -4.85
N SER A 358 5.97 2.03 -3.91
CA SER A 358 6.07 2.87 -2.72
C SER A 358 7.25 2.48 -1.83
N VAL A 359 7.61 1.20 -1.75
CA VAL A 359 8.83 0.76 -1.05
C VAL A 359 10.07 1.45 -1.62
N THR A 360 10.19 1.56 -2.95
CA THR A 360 11.35 2.23 -3.57
C THR A 360 11.41 3.72 -3.21
N LEU A 361 10.26 4.40 -3.18
CA LEU A 361 10.17 5.80 -2.74
C LEU A 361 10.57 5.94 -1.27
N ASN A 362 10.11 5.03 -0.40
CA ASN A 362 10.43 5.05 1.03
C ASN A 362 11.94 4.87 1.29
N PHE A 363 12.62 3.98 0.56
CA PHE A 363 14.08 3.86 0.65
C PHE A 363 14.80 5.15 0.24
N GLN A 364 14.32 5.83 -0.81
CA GLN A 364 14.87 7.11 -1.24
C GLN A 364 14.63 8.23 -0.21
N VAL A 365 13.50 8.19 0.52
CA VAL A 365 13.27 9.12 1.64
C VAL A 365 14.25 8.86 2.78
N LEU A 366 14.48 7.58 3.12
CA LEU A 366 15.34 7.14 4.23
C LEU A 366 16.82 7.44 3.96
N VAL A 367 17.31 7.10 2.77
CA VAL A 367 18.69 7.33 2.35
C VAL A 367 18.66 8.09 1.02
N PRO A 368 18.75 9.43 1.03
CA PRO A 368 18.61 10.28 -0.17
C PRO A 368 19.58 9.94 -1.30
N GLN A 369 20.76 9.39 -0.98
CA GLN A 369 21.75 8.94 -1.95
C GLN A 369 21.23 7.82 -2.86
N LEU A 370 20.22 7.07 -2.39
CA LEU A 370 19.59 5.96 -3.11
C LEU A 370 18.69 6.40 -4.27
N VAL A 371 18.42 7.70 -4.44
CA VAL A 371 17.69 8.23 -5.62
C VAL A 371 18.41 7.88 -6.93
N ARG A 372 19.74 7.69 -6.90
CA ARG A 372 20.53 7.30 -8.07
C ARG A 372 20.52 5.80 -8.36
N VAL A 373 20.00 4.99 -7.44
CA VAL A 373 19.97 3.53 -7.59
C VAL A 373 18.75 3.14 -8.41
N PRO A 374 18.90 2.28 -9.44
CA PRO A 374 17.76 1.83 -10.24
C PRO A 374 16.69 1.15 -9.38
N ARG A 375 15.42 1.44 -9.68
CA ARG A 375 14.25 0.97 -8.93
C ARG A 375 14.25 -0.54 -8.66
N TYR A 376 14.62 -1.33 -9.67
CA TYR A 376 14.61 -2.79 -9.58
C TYR A 376 15.56 -3.36 -8.51
N VAL A 377 16.62 -2.64 -8.14
CA VAL A 377 17.56 -3.09 -7.11
C VAL A 377 16.85 -3.21 -5.76
N PHE A 378 15.94 -2.27 -5.45
CA PHE A 378 15.13 -2.34 -4.22
C PHE A 378 14.19 -3.54 -4.25
N SER A 379 13.55 -3.80 -5.39
CA SER A 379 12.69 -4.97 -5.54
C SER A 379 13.45 -6.28 -5.33
N ILE A 380 14.69 -6.40 -5.85
CA ILE A 380 15.53 -7.58 -5.64
C ILE A 380 15.85 -7.77 -4.16
N VAL A 381 16.34 -6.71 -3.49
CA VAL A 381 16.71 -6.77 -2.06
C VAL A 381 15.50 -7.14 -1.21
N ILE A 382 14.35 -6.51 -1.46
CA ILE A 382 13.13 -6.80 -0.71
C ILE A 382 12.64 -8.21 -0.99
N THR A 383 12.68 -8.68 -2.24
CA THR A 383 12.31 -10.06 -2.57
C THR A 383 13.20 -11.08 -1.86
N ALA A 384 14.51 -10.80 -1.78
CA ALA A 384 15.46 -11.67 -1.08
C ALA A 384 15.19 -11.76 0.43
N ILE A 385 14.70 -10.68 1.06
CA ILE A 385 14.27 -10.67 2.47
C ILE A 385 12.89 -11.33 2.61
N LEU A 386 11.99 -11.06 1.68
CA LEU A 386 10.60 -11.47 1.71
C LEU A 386 10.45 -12.99 1.65
N ILE A 387 11.22 -13.69 0.81
CA ILE A 387 11.12 -15.15 0.63
C ILE A 387 11.32 -15.90 1.96
N PRO A 388 12.46 -15.77 2.68
CA PRO A 388 12.67 -16.49 3.94
C PRO A 388 11.67 -16.10 5.03
N VAL A 389 11.29 -14.83 5.10
CA VAL A 389 10.27 -14.36 6.06
C VAL A 389 8.91 -14.98 5.75
N SER A 390 8.53 -15.07 4.47
CA SER A 390 7.28 -15.69 4.03
C SER A 390 7.23 -17.18 4.33
N ILE A 391 8.35 -17.89 4.11
CA ILE A 391 8.44 -19.32 4.45
C ILE A 391 8.20 -19.55 5.94
N LYS A 392 8.80 -18.71 6.81
CA LYS A 392 8.58 -18.80 8.26
C LYS A 392 7.15 -18.43 8.64
N ALA A 393 6.62 -17.34 8.08
CA ALA A 393 5.25 -16.88 8.35
C ALA A 393 4.20 -17.91 7.90
N ALA A 394 4.44 -18.66 6.82
CA ALA A 394 3.53 -19.67 6.31
C ALA A 394 3.32 -20.86 7.27
N ALA A 395 4.30 -21.16 8.12
CA ALA A 395 4.20 -22.27 9.08
C ALA A 395 3.10 -22.03 10.14
N GLU A 396 2.95 -20.78 10.59
CA GLU A 396 1.92 -20.37 11.55
C GLU A 396 1.21 -19.13 11.02
N PHE A 397 0.54 -19.27 9.87
CA PHE A 397 0.03 -18.14 9.09
C PHE A 397 -0.91 -17.23 9.87
N LEU A 398 -1.97 -17.78 10.48
CA LEU A 398 -2.93 -16.97 11.24
C LEU A 398 -2.31 -16.28 12.45
N PHE A 399 -1.45 -17.00 13.16
CA PHE A 399 -0.78 -16.46 14.34
C PHE A 399 0.18 -15.32 13.97
N SER A 400 0.93 -15.49 12.87
CA SER A 400 1.79 -14.45 12.31
C SER A 400 0.97 -13.26 11.82
N LEU A 401 -0.15 -13.52 11.15
CA LEU A 401 -1.07 -12.49 10.66
C LEU A 401 -1.65 -11.67 11.83
N GLN A 402 -2.16 -12.31 12.88
CA GLN A 402 -2.76 -11.64 14.05
C GLN A 402 -1.77 -10.74 14.79
N ASN A 403 -0.52 -11.17 14.98
CA ASN A 403 0.49 -10.31 15.62
C ASN A 403 0.94 -9.16 14.68
N PHE A 404 0.95 -9.40 13.37
CA PHE A 404 1.34 -8.43 12.36
C PHE A 404 0.34 -7.26 12.24
N ILE A 405 -0.97 -7.57 12.15
CA ILE A 405 -2.02 -6.57 11.95
C ILE A 405 -2.02 -5.51 13.05
N SER A 406 -1.75 -5.92 14.27
CA SER A 406 -1.91 -5.06 15.44
C SER A 406 -0.81 -4.03 15.58
N LEU A 407 0.45 -4.47 15.42
CA LEU A 407 1.59 -3.55 15.40
C LEU A 407 1.38 -2.47 14.35
N ILE A 408 0.88 -2.86 13.17
CA ILE A 408 0.62 -1.98 12.05
C ILE A 408 -0.49 -0.99 12.34
N ALA A 409 -1.62 -1.46 12.86
CA ALA A 409 -2.76 -0.61 13.19
C ALA A 409 -2.35 0.52 14.15
N TYR A 410 -1.58 0.19 15.19
CA TYR A 410 -1.22 1.15 16.24
C TYR A 410 -0.30 2.27 15.75
N TRP A 411 0.81 1.92 15.10
CA TRP A 411 1.75 2.94 14.65
C TRP A 411 1.14 3.76 13.51
N SER A 412 0.39 3.11 12.60
CA SER A 412 -0.22 3.80 11.47
C SER A 412 -1.33 4.75 11.93
N ALA A 413 -2.13 4.36 12.94
CA ALA A 413 -3.12 5.23 13.57
C ALA A 413 -2.49 6.47 14.23
N ALA A 414 -1.38 6.30 14.97
CA ALA A 414 -0.64 7.41 15.55
C ALA A 414 -0.05 8.33 14.45
N PHE A 415 0.51 7.75 13.40
CA PHE A 415 1.05 8.47 12.26
C PHE A 415 -0.01 9.32 11.55
N VAL A 416 -1.17 8.75 11.22
CA VAL A 416 -2.25 9.50 10.56
C VAL A 416 -2.86 10.55 11.47
N ALA A 417 -2.95 10.30 12.78
CA ALA A 417 -3.41 11.31 13.75
C ALA A 417 -2.51 12.56 13.69
N ILE A 418 -1.20 12.38 13.62
CA ILE A 418 -0.24 13.50 13.50
C ILE A 418 -0.42 14.23 12.18
N LEU A 419 -0.46 13.51 11.04
CA LEU A 419 -0.60 14.15 9.73
C LEU A 419 -1.92 14.93 9.59
N LEU A 420 -3.03 14.35 10.05
CA LEU A 420 -4.34 15.00 10.03
C LEU A 420 -4.35 16.22 10.94
N THR A 421 -3.78 16.12 12.14
CA THR A 421 -3.72 17.24 13.08
C THR A 421 -2.84 18.38 12.56
N GLU A 422 -1.67 18.05 12.00
CA GLU A 422 -0.79 19.04 11.37
C GLU A 422 -1.51 19.75 10.22
N HIS A 423 -2.15 18.99 9.33
CA HIS A 423 -2.82 19.55 8.17
C HIS A 423 -4.05 20.40 8.55
N VAL A 424 -4.92 19.88 9.42
CA VAL A 424 -6.19 20.51 9.76
C VAL A 424 -6.02 21.67 10.75
N VAL A 425 -5.23 21.48 11.81
CA VAL A 425 -5.15 22.46 12.91
C VAL A 425 -4.02 23.46 12.67
N PHE A 426 -2.79 22.99 12.46
CA PHE A 426 -1.62 23.88 12.38
C PHE A 426 -1.50 24.56 11.01
N ARG A 427 -1.85 23.84 9.94
CA ARG A 427 -1.82 24.34 8.55
C ARG A 427 -3.17 24.89 8.08
N LYS A 428 -4.25 24.73 8.87
CA LYS A 428 -5.59 25.25 8.58
C LYS A 428 -6.13 24.79 7.22
N ARG A 429 -5.84 23.53 6.83
CA ARG A 429 -6.22 22.92 5.55
C ARG A 429 -5.71 23.66 4.30
N ARG A 430 -4.60 24.41 4.44
CA ARG A 430 -3.97 25.16 3.35
C ARG A 430 -2.89 24.35 2.66
N PHE A 431 -3.12 24.00 1.40
CA PHE A 431 -2.17 23.20 0.60
C PHE A 431 -0.92 24.01 0.21
N ASP A 432 -1.04 25.33 0.07
CA ASP A 432 0.04 26.29 -0.17
C ASP A 432 1.03 26.40 0.99
N SER A 433 0.67 25.89 2.18
CA SER A 433 1.60 25.87 3.33
C SER A 433 2.75 24.87 3.18
N TYR A 434 2.65 23.93 2.23
CA TYR A 434 3.67 22.91 1.97
C TYR A 434 4.70 23.45 0.98
N ASP A 435 5.70 24.13 1.52
CA ASP A 435 6.74 24.78 0.73
C ASP A 435 7.64 23.76 0.01
N HIS A 436 7.71 23.88 -1.32
CA HIS A 436 8.50 23.03 -2.20
C HIS A 436 9.99 23.19 -2.02
N ASP A 437 10.48 24.32 -1.53
CA ASP A 437 11.91 24.54 -1.29
C ASP A 437 12.33 23.98 0.07
N ALA A 438 11.42 23.99 1.04
CA ALA A 438 11.67 23.53 2.40
C ALA A 438 11.72 21.99 2.54
N TRP A 439 11.16 21.22 1.60
CA TRP A 439 10.91 19.77 1.74
C TRP A 439 12.13 18.92 2.12
N ASN A 440 13.34 19.39 1.83
CA ASN A 440 14.60 18.69 2.12
C ASN A 440 15.57 19.52 2.97
N VAL A 441 15.14 20.68 3.46
CA VAL A 441 15.98 21.63 4.22
C VAL A 441 15.65 21.50 5.70
N ALA A 442 16.55 20.87 6.48
CA ALA A 442 16.33 20.63 7.90
C ALA A 442 16.09 21.92 8.70
N SER A 443 16.72 23.02 8.30
CA SER A 443 16.54 24.33 8.93
C SER A 443 15.23 25.02 8.55
N GLN A 444 14.36 24.45 7.73
CA GLN A 444 13.03 25.02 7.43
C GLN A 444 11.90 24.07 7.84
N LEU A 445 12.24 22.83 8.21
CA LEU A 445 11.33 21.82 8.70
C LEU A 445 11.26 21.84 10.25
N PRO A 446 10.19 21.30 10.84
CA PRO A 446 10.15 21.13 12.29
C PRO A 446 11.20 20.13 12.76
N TRP A 447 11.48 20.12 14.06
CA TRP A 447 12.36 19.09 14.63
C TRP A 447 11.70 17.72 14.58
N GLY A 448 10.38 17.67 14.82
CA GLY A 448 9.61 16.42 14.84
C GLY A 448 9.59 15.78 16.22
N ALA A 449 10.14 16.44 17.24
CA ALA A 449 10.16 15.93 18.60
C ALA A 449 8.73 15.84 19.15
N ALA A 450 7.88 16.83 18.86
CA ALA A 450 6.47 16.79 19.25
C ALA A 450 5.74 15.57 18.66
N ALA A 451 5.99 15.27 17.38
CA ALA A 451 5.38 14.14 16.69
C ALA A 451 5.85 12.81 17.29
N LEU A 452 7.16 12.62 17.45
CA LEU A 452 7.71 11.39 18.02
C LEU A 452 7.28 11.19 19.47
N THR A 453 7.36 12.23 20.30
CA THR A 453 6.98 12.15 21.71
C THR A 453 5.48 11.85 21.86
N ALA A 454 4.60 12.49 21.08
CA ALA A 454 3.17 12.17 21.09
C ALA A 454 2.92 10.71 20.70
N SER A 455 3.57 10.23 19.64
CA SER A 455 3.47 8.84 19.20
C SER A 455 4.00 7.85 20.21
N VAL A 456 5.07 8.15 20.94
CA VAL A 456 5.63 7.22 21.95
C VAL A 456 4.76 7.21 23.20
N LEU A 457 4.30 8.37 23.66
CA LEU A 457 3.47 8.48 24.85
C LEU A 457 2.09 7.83 24.68
N SER A 458 1.54 7.80 23.47
CA SER A 458 0.27 7.10 23.20
C SER A 458 0.35 5.61 23.51
N PHE A 459 1.52 4.97 23.38
CA PHE A 459 1.69 3.56 23.74
C PHE A 459 1.43 3.25 25.21
N GLY A 460 1.45 4.26 26.09
CA GLY A 460 1.01 4.11 27.48
C GLY A 460 -0.44 3.65 27.62
N LEU A 461 -1.31 3.99 26.65
CA LEU A 461 -2.70 3.52 26.61
C LEU A 461 -2.95 2.43 25.56
N VAL A 462 -2.18 2.39 24.48
CA VAL A 462 -2.30 1.34 23.44
C VAL A 462 -1.90 -0.03 23.98
N ILE A 463 -0.79 -0.13 24.73
CA ILE A 463 -0.32 -1.42 25.23
C ILE A 463 -1.38 -2.06 26.15
N PRO A 464 -1.93 -1.36 27.17
CA PRO A 464 -2.98 -1.95 28.01
C PRO A 464 -4.27 -2.33 27.29
N SER A 465 -4.53 -1.78 26.09
CA SER A 465 -5.74 -2.02 25.29
C SER A 465 -5.54 -2.98 24.11
N ALA A 466 -4.35 -3.55 23.96
CA ALA A 466 -4.06 -4.50 22.89
C ALA A 466 -4.57 -5.91 23.26
N ASP A 467 -5.26 -6.57 22.33
CA ASP A 467 -5.70 -7.96 22.45
C ASP A 467 -4.98 -8.84 21.40
N GLN A 468 -3.83 -9.38 21.79
CA GLN A 468 -2.90 -10.07 20.90
C GLN A 468 -2.67 -11.50 21.29
N ALA A 469 -2.20 -12.30 20.33
CA ALA A 469 -1.88 -13.70 20.58
C ALA A 469 -0.79 -13.88 21.64
N TRP A 470 0.19 -12.96 21.73
CA TRP A 470 1.23 -12.97 22.78
C TRP A 470 0.89 -12.16 24.03
N PHE A 471 -0.06 -11.23 23.94
CA PHE A 471 -0.34 -10.31 25.03
C PHE A 471 -1.77 -9.77 24.95
N THR A 472 -2.57 -10.06 25.97
CA THR A 472 -3.86 -9.39 26.19
C THR A 472 -3.73 -8.43 27.36
N GLY A 473 -3.81 -7.14 27.07
CA GLY A 473 -3.77 -6.08 28.06
C GLY A 473 -5.00 -6.06 28.99
N PRO A 474 -4.90 -5.44 30.18
CA PRO A 474 -5.99 -5.43 31.16
C PRO A 474 -7.27 -4.76 30.65
N ILE A 475 -7.17 -3.74 29.81
CA ILE A 475 -8.34 -3.08 29.20
C ILE A 475 -8.95 -4.01 28.14
N ALA A 476 -8.08 -4.57 27.28
CA ALA A 476 -8.46 -5.48 26.20
C ALA A 476 -9.25 -6.72 26.66
N LYS A 477 -9.00 -7.22 27.88
CA LYS A 477 -9.78 -8.33 28.46
C LYS A 477 -11.29 -8.07 28.48
N THR A 478 -11.69 -6.80 28.58
CA THR A 478 -13.11 -6.39 28.65
C THR A 478 -13.61 -5.78 27.35
N THR A 479 -12.77 -5.00 26.66
CA THR A 479 -13.16 -4.24 25.47
C THR A 479 -12.87 -4.97 24.16
N GLY A 480 -11.93 -5.91 24.14
CA GLY A 480 -11.21 -6.31 22.93
C GLY A 480 -10.20 -5.28 22.49
N ASP A 481 -9.69 -5.46 21.27
CA ASP A 481 -8.63 -4.61 20.75
C ASP A 481 -9.15 -3.24 20.32
N ILE A 482 -8.94 -2.24 21.18
CA ILE A 482 -9.23 -0.82 20.88
C ILE A 482 -7.95 -0.01 20.70
N GLY A 483 -6.84 -0.68 20.40
CA GLY A 483 -5.51 -0.08 20.40
C GLY A 483 -5.34 0.97 19.31
N PHE A 484 -5.97 0.83 18.15
CA PHE A 484 -5.82 1.81 17.08
C PHE A 484 -6.64 3.09 17.35
N GLU A 485 -7.83 2.98 17.92
CA GLU A 485 -8.65 4.13 18.31
C GLU A 485 -7.93 4.93 19.39
N LEU A 486 -7.40 4.24 20.41
CA LEU A 486 -6.61 4.89 21.45
C LEU A 486 -5.32 5.46 20.89
N ALA A 487 -4.60 4.77 20.00
CA ALA A 487 -3.42 5.31 19.34
C ALA A 487 -3.76 6.61 18.60
N PHE A 488 -4.86 6.65 17.85
CA PHE A 488 -5.30 7.83 17.10
C PHE A 488 -5.64 9.00 18.04
N VAL A 489 -6.57 8.77 18.97
CA VAL A 489 -7.10 9.84 19.84
C VAL A 489 -6.04 10.37 20.79
N THR A 490 -5.28 9.49 21.44
CA THR A 490 -4.27 9.91 22.43
C THR A 490 -3.11 10.61 21.75
N THR A 491 -2.64 10.13 20.58
CA THR A 491 -1.60 10.82 19.82
C THR A 491 -2.08 12.21 19.38
N MET A 492 -3.33 12.35 18.90
CA MET A 492 -3.89 13.65 18.53
C MET A 492 -3.93 14.62 19.73
N VAL A 493 -4.45 14.16 20.88
CA VAL A 493 -4.58 14.99 22.10
C VAL A 493 -3.20 15.43 22.62
N LEU A 494 -2.21 14.55 22.57
CA LEU A 494 -0.84 14.85 23.01
C LEU A 494 -0.07 15.72 22.02
N TYR A 495 -0.28 15.51 20.71
CA TYR A 495 0.42 16.24 19.66
C TYR A 495 0.05 17.72 19.66
N LEU A 496 -1.22 18.07 19.91
CA LEU A 496 -1.70 19.47 19.93
C LEU A 496 -0.85 20.40 20.84
N PRO A 497 -0.74 20.18 22.16
CA PRO A 497 0.06 21.03 23.02
C PRO A 497 1.56 20.93 22.72
N LEU A 498 2.09 19.72 22.46
CA LEU A 498 3.51 19.52 22.17
C LEU A 498 3.94 20.28 20.92
N ARG A 499 3.14 20.23 19.86
CA ARG A 499 3.40 20.93 18.61
C ARG A 499 3.29 22.44 18.78
N ALA A 500 2.32 22.93 19.56
CA ALA A 500 2.23 24.36 19.88
C ALA A 500 3.46 24.88 20.64
N VAL A 501 4.02 24.09 21.55
CA VAL A 501 5.27 24.40 22.26
C VAL A 501 6.46 24.38 21.30
N GLU A 502 6.58 23.34 20.47
CA GLU A 502 7.66 23.23 19.47
C GLU A 502 7.68 24.45 18.53
N LYS A 503 6.51 24.90 18.04
CA LYS A 503 6.41 26.11 17.22
C LYS A 503 6.88 27.37 17.94
N ARG A 504 6.57 27.52 19.23
CA ARG A 504 7.02 28.67 20.05
C ARG A 504 8.53 28.67 20.25
N ILE A 505 9.12 27.50 20.54
CA ILE A 505 10.57 27.35 20.75
C ILE A 505 11.33 27.58 19.45
N CYS A 506 10.88 26.97 18.35
CA CYS A 506 11.52 27.09 17.05
C CYS A 506 11.23 28.42 16.33
N LYS A 507 10.33 29.26 16.86
CA LYS A 507 9.79 30.48 16.23
C LYS A 507 9.29 30.25 14.80
N ARG A 508 8.65 29.11 14.54
CA ARG A 508 8.22 28.65 13.21
C ARG A 508 6.84 28.00 13.27
#